data_AF-A0A8J6DNS6-F1
#
_entry.id   AF-A0A8J6DNS6-F1
#
_cell.length_a   1.000
_cell.length_b   1.000
_cell.length_c   1.000
_cell.angle_alpha   90.00
_cell.angle_beta   90.00
_cell.angle_gamma   90.00
#
_symmetry.space_group_name_H-M   'P 1'
#
loop_
_entity.id
_entity.type
_entity.pdbx_description
1 polymer ?
#
loop_
_entity_poly.entity_id
_entity_poly.type
_entity_poly.pdbx_seq_one_letter_code
_entity_poly.pdbx_strand_id
1 'polypeptide(L)'
;MEWEQGCGQCAASLPLVTTVKYFETICRDCWQAYKKQMDSVEKDWCEWAVISRPYSNLRHCLEQTAEVYGLVFPNPWAELIIFETHHIHFANCSQMQPTLSDPPEDVLLVMILAPICLIPFLVTLVVWRSKDSKAQV
;
A
#
# COMPACT_ATOMS: atom_id res chain seq x y z
N MET A 1 -8.45 25.34 -23.34
CA MET A 1 -8.09 24.19 -22.48
C MET A 1 -6.78 23.67 -22.99
N GLU A 2 -5.72 24.33 -22.52
CA GLU A 2 -4.33 24.15 -22.91
C GLU A 2 -3.70 23.19 -21.90
N TRP A 3 -3.24 22.02 -22.35
CA TRP A 3 -2.45 21.09 -21.53
C TRP A 3 -1.07 20.82 -22.15
N GLU A 4 -0.53 21.75 -22.96
CA GLU A 4 0.79 21.60 -23.63
C GLU A 4 1.85 22.61 -23.16
N GLN A 5 1.97 22.85 -21.85
CA GLN A 5 3.11 23.62 -21.32
C GLN A 5 3.77 22.89 -20.16
N GLY A 6 4.79 22.09 -20.50
CA GLY A 6 5.60 21.40 -19.50
C GLY A 6 6.86 20.70 -20.02
N CYS A 7 7.30 20.91 -21.27
CA CYS A 7 8.65 20.51 -21.69
C CYS A 7 9.55 21.74 -21.60
N GLY A 8 10.11 21.99 -20.42
CA GLY A 8 10.82 23.24 -20.13
C GLY A 8 12.00 23.03 -19.21
N GLN A 9 13.05 22.35 -19.71
CA GLN A 9 14.48 22.71 -19.59
C GLN A 9 15.34 21.48 -19.90
N CYS A 10 15.88 21.41 -21.12
CA CYS A 10 17.08 20.62 -21.39
C CYS A 10 18.26 21.33 -20.70
N ALA A 11 18.45 21.09 -19.40
CA ALA A 11 19.66 21.50 -18.71
C ALA A 11 20.84 20.73 -19.32
N ALA A 12 21.87 21.46 -19.75
CA ALA A 12 23.11 20.87 -20.24
C ALA A 12 23.70 19.96 -19.16
N SER A 13 23.61 18.64 -19.37
CA SER A 13 24.07 17.65 -18.40
C SER A 13 25.49 17.18 -18.72
N LEU A 14 26.23 16.83 -17.66
CA LEU A 14 27.33 15.85 -17.68
C LEU A 14 27.02 14.69 -18.66
N PRO A 15 28.04 14.01 -19.23
CA PRO A 15 27.78 12.90 -20.14
C PRO A 15 26.87 11.88 -19.44
N LEU A 16 25.68 11.65 -20.03
CA LEU A 16 24.57 10.85 -19.50
C LEU A 16 25.03 9.52 -18.85
N VAL A 17 26.07 8.92 -19.43
CA VAL A 17 26.70 7.67 -18.97
C VAL A 17 27.30 7.79 -17.55
N THR A 18 27.95 8.91 -17.23
CA THR A 18 28.50 9.13 -15.88
C THR A 18 27.38 9.30 -14.86
N THR A 19 26.37 10.10 -15.19
CA THR A 19 25.17 10.33 -14.38
C THR A 19 24.45 9.03 -14.03
N VAL A 20 24.27 8.14 -15.02
CA VAL A 20 23.68 6.80 -14.80
C VAL A 20 24.54 5.96 -13.85
N LYS A 21 25.86 5.89 -14.07
CA LYS A 21 26.75 5.08 -13.22
C LYS A 21 26.78 5.53 -11.75
N TYR A 22 26.71 6.84 -11.50
CA TYR A 22 26.61 7.38 -10.14
C TYR A 22 25.25 7.06 -9.49
N PHE A 23 24.16 7.20 -10.25
CA PHE A 23 22.82 6.81 -9.83
C PHE A 23 22.78 5.33 -9.37
N GLU A 24 23.29 4.40 -10.19
CA GLU A 24 23.33 2.97 -9.84
C GLU A 24 24.12 2.69 -8.56
N THR A 25 25.22 3.43 -8.36
CA THR A 25 26.07 3.26 -7.18
C THR A 25 25.34 3.68 -5.92
N ILE A 26 24.64 4.82 -5.94
CA ILE A 26 23.88 5.30 -4.78
C ILE A 26 22.67 4.39 -4.52
N CYS A 27 21.96 3.93 -5.55
CA CYS A 27 20.88 2.97 -5.37
C CYS A 27 21.37 1.65 -4.74
N ARG A 28 22.57 1.20 -5.10
CA ARG A 28 23.21 0.05 -4.44
C ARG A 28 23.55 0.32 -2.98
N ASP A 29 23.98 1.53 -2.63
CA ASP A 29 24.25 1.91 -1.24
C ASP A 29 22.94 1.94 -0.40
N CYS A 30 21.84 2.45 -0.97
CA CYS A 30 20.50 2.33 -0.38
C CYS A 30 20.16 0.86 -0.06
N TRP A 31 20.40 -0.04 -1.03
CA TRP A 31 20.15 -1.47 -0.88
C TRP A 31 21.02 -2.12 0.21
N GLN A 32 22.31 -1.78 0.28
CA GLN A 32 23.20 -2.28 1.32
C GLN A 32 22.79 -1.81 2.73
N ALA A 33 22.38 -0.54 2.86
CA ALA A 33 21.89 0.00 4.12
C ALA A 33 20.59 -0.68 4.58
N TYR A 34 19.69 -1.02 3.64
CA TYR A 34 18.53 -1.83 3.90
C TYR A 34 18.90 -3.24 4.35
N LYS A 35 19.78 -3.92 3.61
CA LYS A 35 20.19 -5.31 3.89
C LYS A 35 20.78 -5.42 5.30
N LYS A 36 21.63 -4.47 5.69
CA LYS A 36 22.18 -4.40 7.05
C LYS A 36 21.11 -4.31 8.14
N GLN A 37 20.00 -3.62 7.88
CA GLN A 37 18.87 -3.58 8.82
C GLN A 37 18.12 -4.92 8.83
N MET A 38 17.91 -5.53 7.66
CA MET A 38 17.22 -6.81 7.53
C MET A 38 18.00 -8.00 8.13
N ASP A 39 19.33 -7.96 8.11
CA ASP A 39 20.19 -9.00 8.69
C ASP A 39 19.93 -9.16 10.21
N SER A 40 19.52 -8.10 10.91
CA SER A 40 19.21 -8.16 12.34
C SER A 40 17.84 -8.76 12.68
N VAL A 41 16.95 -8.90 11.68
CA VAL A 41 15.55 -9.31 11.85
C VAL A 41 15.20 -10.51 10.96
N GLU A 42 16.17 -11.37 10.65
CA GLU A 42 16.03 -12.54 9.77
C GLU A 42 14.84 -13.43 10.13
N LYS A 43 14.60 -13.64 11.44
CA LYS A 43 13.50 -14.47 11.93
C LYS A 43 12.12 -13.85 11.74
N ASP A 44 12.07 -12.53 11.59
CA ASP A 44 10.85 -11.73 11.56
C ASP A 44 10.62 -11.08 10.19
N TRP A 45 11.25 -11.59 9.12
CA TRP A 45 11.10 -11.05 7.76
C TRP A 45 9.65 -11.02 7.25
N CYS A 46 8.80 -11.92 7.75
CA CYS A 46 7.39 -11.98 7.36
C CYS A 46 6.48 -11.09 8.22
N GLU A 47 7.01 -10.45 9.27
CA GLU A 47 6.24 -9.57 10.14
C GLU A 47 6.27 -8.13 9.61
N TRP A 48 5.20 -7.72 8.91
CA TRP A 48 5.12 -6.38 8.31
C TRP A 48 5.37 -5.25 9.32
N ALA A 49 4.94 -5.41 10.57
CA ALA A 49 5.18 -4.45 11.64
C ALA A 49 6.69 -4.21 11.89
N VAL A 50 7.53 -5.23 11.71
CA VAL A 50 8.98 -5.17 11.89
C VAL A 50 9.64 -4.60 10.63
N ILE A 51 9.27 -5.09 9.45
CA ILE A 51 9.95 -4.77 8.19
C ILE A 51 9.46 -3.50 7.48
N SER A 52 8.30 -2.95 7.87
CA SER A 52 7.69 -1.79 7.19
C SER A 52 8.61 -0.56 7.18
N ARG A 53 9.32 -0.31 8.28
CA ARG A 53 10.28 0.81 8.40
C ARG A 53 11.49 0.66 7.48
N PRO A 54 12.32 -0.42 7.55
CA PRO A 54 13.46 -0.56 6.66
C PRO A 54 13.03 -0.58 5.19
N TYR A 55 11.90 -1.23 4.86
CA TYR A 55 11.39 -1.26 3.49
C TYR A 55 10.97 0.13 2.99
N SER A 56 10.28 0.92 3.81
CA SER A 56 9.92 2.30 3.46
C SER A 56 11.15 3.19 3.28
N ASN A 57 12.18 3.01 4.12
CA ASN A 57 13.45 3.73 4.00
C ASN A 57 14.17 3.38 2.69
N LEU A 58 14.19 2.11 2.29
CA LEU A 58 14.74 1.69 1.00
C LEU A 58 14.02 2.40 -0.15
N ARG A 59 12.68 2.33 -0.16
CA ARG A 59 11.88 2.95 -1.22
C ARG A 59 12.12 4.46 -1.29
N HIS A 60 12.13 5.13 -0.15
CA HIS A 60 12.39 6.56 -0.07
C HIS A 60 13.79 6.93 -0.57
N CYS A 61 14.82 6.15 -0.21
CA CYS A 61 16.19 6.36 -0.69
C CYS A 61 16.29 6.24 -2.23
N LEU A 62 15.61 5.25 -2.82
CA LEU A 62 15.55 5.09 -4.29
C LEU A 62 14.81 6.24 -4.97
N GLU A 63 13.68 6.67 -4.40
CA GLU A 63 12.87 7.78 -4.90
C GLU A 63 13.64 9.11 -4.86
N GLN A 64 14.26 9.44 -3.72
CA GLN A 64 15.10 10.63 -3.58
C GLN A 64 16.31 10.60 -4.52
N THR A 65 16.94 9.42 -4.69
CA THR A 65 18.05 9.28 -5.63
C THR A 65 17.58 9.50 -7.07
N ALA A 66 16.41 9.03 -7.45
CA ALA A 66 15.84 9.32 -8.77
C ALA A 66 15.59 10.82 -8.94
N GLU A 67 14.99 11.48 -7.95
CA GLU A 67 14.71 12.92 -7.95
C GLU A 67 15.98 13.77 -8.11
N VAL A 68 17.04 13.47 -7.35
CA VAL A 68 18.33 14.19 -7.41
C VAL A 68 18.97 14.11 -8.80
N TYR A 69 18.76 12.99 -9.51
CA TYR A 69 19.32 12.76 -10.84
C TYR A 69 18.34 13.12 -11.97
N GLY A 70 17.17 13.67 -11.65
CA GLY A 70 16.15 14.06 -12.63
C GLY A 70 15.51 12.86 -13.35
N LEU A 71 15.50 11.69 -12.71
CA LEU A 71 14.91 10.46 -13.24
C LEU A 71 13.50 10.26 -12.68
N VAL A 72 12.60 9.72 -13.50
CA VAL A 72 11.24 9.36 -13.08
C VAL A 72 11.30 8.13 -12.16
N PHE A 73 10.45 8.12 -11.13
CA PHE A 73 10.21 6.95 -10.28
C PHE A 73 8.79 6.41 -10.53
N PRO A 74 8.60 5.09 -10.67
CA PRO A 74 9.62 4.04 -10.66
C PRO A 74 10.47 4.03 -11.95
N ASN A 75 11.67 3.46 -11.86
CA ASN A 75 12.59 3.22 -12.98
C ASN A 75 13.10 1.76 -12.96
N PRO A 76 13.65 1.23 -14.06
CA PRO A 76 14.05 -0.18 -14.15
C PRO A 76 15.05 -0.62 -13.08
N TRP A 77 15.93 0.29 -12.63
CA TRP A 77 16.91 -0.02 -11.61
C TRP A 77 16.27 -0.14 -10.22
N ALA A 78 15.36 0.78 -9.87
CA ALA A 78 14.58 0.69 -8.66
C ALA A 78 13.72 -0.58 -8.64
N GLU A 79 13.10 -0.93 -9.78
CA GLU A 79 12.32 -2.15 -9.93
C GLU A 79 13.16 -3.42 -9.70
N LEU A 80 14.37 -3.50 -10.26
CA LEU A 80 15.30 -4.60 -10.03
C LEU A 80 15.66 -4.74 -8.54
N ILE A 81 15.99 -3.64 -7.85
CA ILE A 81 16.31 -3.68 -6.42
C ILE A 81 15.11 -4.18 -5.61
N ILE A 82 13.91 -3.67 -5.91
CA ILE A 82 12.69 -4.08 -5.20
C ILE A 82 12.40 -5.57 -5.46
N PHE A 83 12.53 -6.06 -6.69
CA PHE A 83 12.37 -7.49 -6.98
C PHE A 83 13.39 -8.36 -6.23
N GLU A 84 14.66 -7.98 -6.24
CA GLU A 84 15.70 -8.68 -5.49
C GLU A 84 15.40 -8.68 -3.99
N THR A 85 14.83 -7.58 -3.49
CA THR A 85 14.38 -7.46 -2.10
C THR A 85 13.36 -8.54 -1.74
N HIS A 86 12.32 -8.63 -2.56
CA HIS A 86 11.23 -9.60 -2.39
C HIS A 86 11.74 -11.03 -2.52
N HIS A 87 12.61 -11.30 -3.49
CA HIS A 87 13.16 -12.63 -3.71
C HIS A 87 14.06 -13.10 -2.54
N ILE A 88 14.91 -12.24 -2.00
CA ILE A 88 15.82 -12.62 -0.90
C ILE A 88 15.06 -12.74 0.43
N HIS A 89 14.26 -11.74 0.80
CA HIS A 89 13.76 -11.62 2.16
C HIS A 89 12.34 -12.16 2.32
N PHE A 90 11.54 -12.21 1.25
CA PHE A 90 10.10 -12.49 1.33
C PHE A 90 9.64 -13.72 0.54
N ALA A 91 10.53 -14.43 -0.16
CA ALA A 91 10.17 -15.60 -0.98
C ALA A 91 9.49 -16.74 -0.20
N ASN A 92 9.79 -16.88 1.09
CA ASN A 92 9.22 -17.91 1.97
C ASN A 92 8.10 -17.40 2.87
N CYS A 93 7.70 -16.13 2.74
CA CYS A 93 6.59 -15.61 3.52
C CYS A 93 5.29 -16.12 2.90
N SER A 94 4.49 -16.83 3.70
CA SER A 94 3.11 -17.10 3.32
C SER A 94 2.39 -15.76 3.20
N GLN A 95 1.73 -15.53 2.07
CA GLN A 95 0.92 -14.34 1.92
C GLN A 95 -0.27 -14.48 2.87
N MET A 96 -0.10 -14.00 4.10
CA MET A 96 -1.19 -13.80 5.04
C MET A 96 -1.99 -12.65 4.46
N GLN A 97 -2.88 -12.97 3.52
CA GLN A 97 -3.84 -11.98 3.05
C GLN A 97 -4.48 -11.39 4.30
N PRO A 98 -4.45 -10.05 4.47
CA PRO A 98 -5.47 -9.44 5.29
C PRO A 98 -6.78 -9.98 4.74
N THR A 99 -7.61 -10.59 5.58
CA THR A 99 -8.93 -11.10 5.21
C THR A 99 -9.87 -9.92 4.94
N LEU A 100 -9.44 -8.99 4.10
CA LEU A 100 -10.25 -7.99 3.42
C LEU A 100 -10.84 -8.66 2.17
N SER A 101 -11.31 -9.89 2.36
CA SER A 101 -12.15 -10.58 1.42
C SER A 101 -13.56 -10.23 1.78
N ASP A 102 -14.37 -9.92 0.77
CA ASP A 102 -15.80 -9.80 0.97
C ASP A 102 -16.32 -11.09 1.63
N PRO A 103 -17.26 -10.98 2.59
CA PRO A 103 -17.90 -12.16 3.15
C PRO A 103 -18.58 -12.96 2.03
N PRO A 104 -18.75 -14.28 2.18
CA PRO A 104 -19.48 -15.09 1.22
C PRO A 104 -20.82 -14.47 0.85
N GLU A 105 -21.23 -14.57 -0.41
CA GLU A 105 -22.43 -13.90 -0.96
C GLU A 105 -23.68 -14.14 -0.12
N ASP A 106 -23.88 -15.38 0.35
CA ASP A 106 -25.00 -15.77 1.21
C ASP A 106 -25.02 -15.01 2.54
N VAL A 107 -23.85 -14.80 3.15
CA VAL A 107 -23.71 -14.09 4.44
C VAL A 107 -23.97 -12.59 4.23
N LEU A 108 -23.44 -12.02 3.16
CA LEU A 108 -23.67 -10.63 2.79
C LEU A 108 -25.17 -10.36 2.57
N LEU A 109 -25.85 -11.27 1.87
CA LEU A 109 -27.29 -11.17 1.60
C LEU A 109 -28.12 -11.23 2.88
N VAL A 110 -27.78 -12.12 3.82
CA VAL A 110 -28.44 -12.17 5.13
C VAL A 110 -28.23 -10.88 5.91
N MET A 111 -27.01 -10.31 5.90
CA MET A 111 -26.72 -9.04 6.58
C MET A 111 -27.49 -7.85 5.97
N ILE A 112 -27.78 -7.87 4.67
CA ILE A 112 -28.60 -6.86 4.00
C ILE A 112 -30.09 -7.05 4.30
N LEU A 113 -30.59 -8.28 4.23
CA LEU A 113 -32.01 -8.57 4.45
C LEU A 113 -32.43 -8.43 5.92
N ALA A 114 -31.55 -8.73 6.87
CA ALA A 114 -31.84 -8.62 8.30
C ALA A 114 -32.35 -7.23 8.71
N PRO A 115 -31.65 -6.09 8.47
CA PRO A 115 -32.14 -4.77 8.82
C PRO A 115 -33.38 -4.38 8.01
N ILE A 116 -33.48 -4.77 6.74
CA ILE A 116 -34.65 -4.48 5.88
C ILE A 116 -35.93 -5.11 6.46
N CYS A 117 -35.84 -6.30 7.04
CA CYS A 117 -36.98 -6.98 7.66
C CYS A 117 -37.22 -6.53 9.11
N LEU A 118 -36.16 -6.35 9.89
CA LEU A 118 -36.25 -6.04 11.32
C LEU A 118 -36.76 -4.61 11.58
N ILE A 119 -36.33 -3.62 10.81
CA ILE A 119 -36.73 -2.22 11.00
C ILE A 119 -38.26 -2.04 10.86
N PRO A 120 -38.93 -2.45 9.76
CA PRO A 120 -40.38 -2.29 9.64
C PRO A 120 -41.14 -3.13 10.67
N PHE A 121 -40.64 -4.31 11.04
CA PHE A 121 -41.22 -5.12 12.11
C PHE A 121 -41.21 -4.38 13.45
N LEU A 122 -40.07 -3.80 13.85
CA LEU A 122 -39.96 -3.03 15.08
C LEU A 122 -40.83 -1.76 15.04
N VAL A 123 -40.85 -1.04 13.91
CA VAL A 123 -41.69 0.15 13.73
C VAL A 123 -43.17 -0.17 13.89
N THR A 124 -43.65 -1.23 13.22
CA THR A 124 -45.06 -1.66 13.34
C THR A 124 -45.41 -2.09 14.76
N LEU A 125 -44.53 -2.82 15.44
CA LEU A 125 -44.72 -3.18 16.86
C LEU A 125 -44.81 -1.95 17.77
N VAL A 126 -43.93 -0.96 17.59
CA VAL A 126 -43.94 0.28 18.38
C VAL A 126 -45.22 1.07 18.14
N VAL A 127 -45.64 1.22 16.88
CA VAL A 127 -46.89 1.89 16.53
C VAL A 127 -48.09 1.19 17.16
N TRP A 128 -48.14 -0.15 17.07
CA TRP A 128 -49.22 -0.93 17.65
C TRP A 128 -49.29 -0.76 19.18
N ARG A 129 -48.16 -0.91 19.86
CA ARG A 129 -48.07 -0.67 21.32
C ARG A 129 -48.43 0.75 21.73
N SER A 130 -48.06 1.75 20.92
CA SER A 130 -48.40 3.16 21.20
C SER A 130 -49.89 3.44 21.06
N LYS A 131 -50.59 2.70 20.18
CA LYS A 131 -52.02 2.81 19.99
C LYS A 131 -52.80 2.12 21.11
N ASP A 132 -52.35 0.95 21.57
CA ASP A 132 -52.93 0.27 22.74
C ASP A 132 -52.73 1.09 24.03
N SER A 133 -51.57 1.75 24.19
CA SER A 133 -51.33 2.66 25.32
C SER A 133 -52.23 3.90 25.32
N LYS A 134 -52.69 4.37 24.16
CA LYS A 134 -53.64 5.50 24.05
C LYS A 134 -55.10 5.09 24.23
N ALA A 135 -55.41 3.79 24.16
CA ALA A 135 -56.75 3.26 24.42
C ALA A 135 -57.04 3.00 25.91
N GLN A 136 -56.04 3.20 26.79
CA GLN A 136 -56.17 3.09 28.25
C GLN A 136 -56.17 4.45 28.98
N VAL A 137 -56.45 5.56 28.28
CA VAL A 137 -56.69 6.88 28.89
C VAL A 137 -58.11 7.33 28.58
#